data_AF-A0A7C3K047-F1
#
_entry.id   AF-A0A7C3K047-F1
#
_cell.length_a   1.000
_cell.length_b   1.000
_cell.length_c   1.000
_cell.angle_alpha   90.00
_cell.angle_beta   90.00
_cell.angle_gamma   90.00
#
_symmetry.space_group_name_H-M   'P 1'
#
loop_
_entity.id
_entity.type
_entity.pdbx_description
1 polymer ?
#
loop_
_entity_poly.entity_id
_entity_poly.type
_entity_poly.pdbx_seq_one_letter_code
_entity_poly.pdbx_strand_id
1 'polypeptide(L)'
;MQALFDNYAAVLLAAITGCVLVVVAILATRLLAPFSTSREKGIPYECGMLPIGHVRTQIHVRYYVYAILFLIFDVEAVFLFPWAVSVVQAGEVALYSMIVFILILGAGLAYAWKKGALEWK
;
A
#
# COMPACT_ATOMS: atom_id res chain seq x y z
N MET A 1 -0.57 26.63 17.87
CA MET A 1 0.43 25.58 18.16
C MET A 1 -0.15 24.50 19.06
N GLN A 2 -0.85 24.85 20.15
CA GLN A 2 -1.60 23.91 21.01
C GLN A 2 -2.53 22.98 20.21
N ALA A 3 -3.45 23.53 19.40
CA ALA A 3 -4.40 22.73 18.60
C ALA A 3 -3.72 21.77 17.59
N LEU A 4 -2.50 22.09 17.14
CA LEU A 4 -1.73 21.20 16.27
C LEU A 4 -1.26 19.98 17.06
N PHE A 5 -0.72 20.20 18.26
CA PHE A 5 -0.33 19.12 19.17
C PHE A 5 -1.53 18.27 19.59
N ASP A 6 -2.69 18.89 19.85
CA ASP A 6 -3.92 18.17 20.19
C ASP A 6 -4.38 17.25 19.05
N ASN A 7 -4.31 17.72 17.79
CA ASN A 7 -4.65 16.91 16.62
C ASN A 7 -3.68 15.72 16.44
N TYR A 8 -2.37 15.97 16.53
CA TYR A 8 -1.39 14.87 16.42
C TYR A 8 -1.47 13.89 17.60
N ALA A 9 -1.76 14.38 18.81
CA ALA A 9 -2.01 13.54 19.97
C ALA A 9 -3.25 12.67 19.78
N ALA A 10 -4.33 13.22 19.21
CA ALA A 10 -5.54 12.45 18.89
C ALA A 10 -5.26 11.34 17.86
N VAL A 11 -4.50 11.65 16.80
CA VAL A 11 -4.09 10.64 15.79
C VAL A 11 -3.24 9.53 16.43
N LEU A 12 -2.27 9.92 17.26
CA LEU A 12 -1.40 8.96 17.94
C LEU A 12 -2.17 8.10 18.94
N LEU A 13 -3.08 8.69 19.71
CA LEU A 13 -3.94 7.97 20.63
C LEU A 13 -4.85 6.99 19.88
N ALA A 14 -5.47 7.41 18.77
CA ALA A 14 -6.27 6.53 17.94
C ALA A 14 -5.47 5.33 17.39
N ALA A 15 -4.24 5.57 16.91
CA ALA A 15 -3.35 4.52 16.43
C ALA A 15 -2.97 3.53 17.54
N ILE A 16 -2.63 4.03 18.73
CA ILE A 16 -2.31 3.20 19.91
C ILE A 16 -3.53 2.39 20.34
N THR A 17 -4.70 3.01 20.48
CA THR A 17 -5.93 2.32 20.88
C THR A 17 -6.30 1.24 19.86
N GLY A 18 -6.16 1.51 18.56
CA GLY A 18 -6.37 0.50 17.50
C GLY A 18 -5.41 -0.69 17.63
N CYS A 19 -4.11 -0.42 17.84
CA CYS A 19 -3.12 -1.48 18.07
C CYS A 19 -3.43 -2.29 19.34
N VAL A 20 -3.76 -1.62 20.45
CA VAL A 20 -4.13 -2.26 21.71
C VAL A 20 -5.35 -3.15 21.52
N LEU A 21 -6.38 -2.70 20.80
CA LEU A 21 -7.57 -3.49 20.51
C LEU A 21 -7.20 -4.78 19.77
N VAL A 22 -6.39 -4.69 18.71
CA VAL A 22 -5.94 -5.88 17.95
C VAL A 22 -5.15 -6.83 18.85
N VAL A 23 -4.21 -6.32 19.65
CA VAL A 23 -3.41 -7.14 20.56
C VAL A 23 -4.29 -7.83 21.62
N VAL A 24 -5.21 -7.09 22.24
CA VAL A 24 -6.16 -7.62 23.23
C VAL A 24 -7.05 -8.68 22.59
N ALA A 25 -7.54 -8.47 21.36
CA ALA A 25 -8.34 -9.46 20.65
C ALA A 25 -7.56 -10.76 20.36
N ILE A 26 -6.29 -10.66 19.96
CA ILE A 26 -5.42 -11.81 19.75
C ILE A 26 -5.15 -12.54 21.08
N LEU A 27 -4.87 -11.80 22.16
CA LEU A 27 -4.64 -12.38 23.49
C LEU A 27 -5.91 -13.05 24.05
N ALA A 28 -7.07 -12.40 23.91
CA ALA A 28 -8.35 -12.97 24.30
C ALA A 28 -8.62 -14.27 23.53
N THR A 29 -8.35 -14.31 22.22
CA THR A 29 -8.48 -15.53 21.42
C THR A 29 -7.55 -16.63 21.93
N ARG A 30 -6.30 -16.29 22.28
CA ARG A 30 -5.33 -17.27 22.83
C ARG A 30 -5.73 -17.82 24.21
N LEU A 31 -6.42 -17.02 25.04
CA LEU A 31 -6.82 -17.41 26.40
C LEU A 31 -8.17 -18.11 26.45
N LEU A 32 -9.15 -17.67 25.64
CA LEU A 32 -10.54 -18.14 25.69
C LEU A 32 -10.84 -19.24 24.69
N ALA A 33 -10.17 -19.27 23.53
CA ALA A 33 -10.48 -20.25 22.49
C ALA A 33 -9.88 -21.63 22.82
N PRO A 34 -10.60 -22.73 22.52
CA PRO A 34 -10.05 -24.06 22.66
C PRO A 34 -8.87 -24.26 21.69
N PHE A 35 -7.67 -24.44 22.25
CA PHE A 35 -6.47 -24.68 21.46
C PHE A 35 -6.22 -26.19 21.28
N SER A 36 -5.70 -26.59 20.12
CA SER A 36 -5.34 -27.99 19.84
C SER A 36 -4.01 -28.02 19.09
N THR A 37 -3.03 -28.70 19.68
CA THR A 37 -1.69 -28.88 19.11
C THR A 37 -1.60 -30.15 18.25
N SER A 38 -2.74 -30.65 17.72
CA SER A 38 -2.72 -31.84 16.88
C SER A 38 -1.89 -31.57 15.61
N ARG A 39 -1.02 -32.52 15.25
CA ARG A 39 -0.15 -32.44 14.07
C ARG A 39 -0.95 -32.17 12.78
N GLU A 40 -2.14 -32.74 12.68
CA GLU A 40 -3.06 -32.58 11.53
C GLU A 40 -3.61 -31.16 11.37
N LYS A 41 -3.59 -30.32 12.42
CA LYS A 41 -3.98 -28.89 12.30
C LYS A 41 -2.83 -28.00 11.85
N GLY A 42 -1.60 -28.50 11.94
CA GLY A 42 -0.37 -27.77 11.57
C GLY A 42 0.12 -28.04 10.16
N ILE A 43 -0.51 -28.95 9.42
CA ILE A 43 -0.18 -29.22 8.02
C ILE A 43 -0.84 -28.17 7.09
N PRO A 44 -0.11 -27.64 6.09
CA PRO A 44 -0.69 -26.76 5.09
C PRO A 44 -1.87 -27.40 4.35
N TYR A 45 -2.85 -26.59 4.00
CA TYR A 45 -4.04 -27.03 3.27
C TYR A 45 -3.70 -27.31 1.79
N GLU A 46 -3.97 -28.53 1.31
CA GLU A 46 -3.72 -28.97 -0.07
C GLU A 46 -4.87 -29.87 -0.58
N CYS A 47 -6.09 -29.34 -0.67
CA CYS A 47 -7.27 -30.00 -1.27
C CYS A 47 -7.53 -31.46 -0.82
N GLY A 48 -7.25 -31.78 0.45
CA GLY A 48 -7.46 -33.11 1.03
C GLY A 48 -6.27 -34.07 0.96
N MET A 49 -5.13 -33.62 0.43
CA MET A 49 -3.88 -34.38 0.34
C MET A 49 -2.81 -33.76 1.24
N LEU A 50 -1.75 -34.51 1.54
CA LEU A 50 -0.57 -33.94 2.19
C LEU A 50 0.22 -33.11 1.16
N PRO A 51 0.73 -31.92 1.53
CA PRO A 51 1.53 -31.10 0.64
C PRO A 51 2.81 -31.85 0.24
N ILE A 52 3.05 -31.96 -1.07
CA ILE A 52 4.20 -32.68 -1.63
C ILE A 52 5.17 -31.67 -2.24
N GLY A 53 6.44 -31.75 -1.87
CA GLY A 53 7.52 -30.96 -2.46
C GLY A 53 7.72 -29.57 -1.83
N HIS A 54 8.70 -28.85 -2.36
CA HIS A 54 8.93 -27.45 -2.01
C HIS A 54 8.19 -26.55 -3.00
N VAL A 55 7.30 -25.70 -2.48
CA VAL A 55 6.65 -24.64 -3.26
C VAL A 55 7.69 -23.57 -3.61
N ARG A 56 8.45 -23.80 -4.69
CA ARG A 56 9.22 -22.75 -5.36
C ARG A 56 8.39 -22.19 -6.50
N THR A 57 7.43 -21.35 -6.15
CA THR A 57 6.65 -20.63 -7.16
C THR A 57 7.59 -19.67 -7.90
N GLN A 58 7.54 -19.69 -9.23
CA GLN A 58 8.23 -18.70 -10.04
C GLN A 58 7.52 -17.35 -9.84
N ILE A 59 8.13 -16.44 -9.08
CA ILE A 59 7.64 -15.07 -8.99
C ILE A 59 7.90 -14.41 -10.35
N HIS A 60 6.83 -14.02 -11.02
CA HIS A 60 6.94 -13.38 -12.32
C HIS A 60 7.40 -11.92 -12.18
N VAL A 61 8.25 -11.46 -13.10
CA VAL A 61 8.80 -10.09 -13.12
C VAL A 61 7.71 -9.00 -13.17
N ARG A 62 6.51 -9.32 -13.66
CA ARG A 62 5.34 -8.42 -13.69
C ARG A 62 5.04 -7.75 -12.34
N TYR A 63 5.15 -8.46 -11.21
CA TYR A 63 4.92 -7.86 -9.89
C TYR A 63 5.90 -6.71 -9.60
N TYR A 64 7.15 -6.85 -10.05
CA TYR A 64 8.18 -5.82 -9.89
C TYR A 64 7.92 -4.61 -10.79
N VAL A 65 7.44 -4.82 -12.01
CA VAL A 65 7.07 -3.73 -12.94
C VAL A 65 5.95 -2.87 -12.34
N TYR A 66 4.90 -3.48 -11.77
CA TYR A 66 3.86 -2.74 -11.07
C TYR A 66 4.39 -1.99 -9.84
N ALA A 67 5.27 -2.60 -9.07
CA ALA A 67 5.85 -1.97 -7.88
C ALA A 67 6.70 -0.73 -8.22
N ILE A 68 7.55 -0.80 -9.25
CA ILE A 68 8.33 0.37 -9.70
C ILE A 68 7.40 1.45 -10.22
N LEU A 69 6.43 1.08 -11.07
CA LEU A 69 5.51 2.05 -11.66
C LEU A 69 4.71 2.77 -10.57
N PHE A 70 4.20 2.02 -9.58
CA PHE A 70 3.53 2.58 -8.41
C PHE A 70 4.45 3.53 -7.62
N LEU A 71 5.70 3.12 -7.36
CA LEU A 71 6.66 3.95 -6.62
C LEU A 71 6.99 5.26 -7.35
N ILE A 72 7.08 5.23 -8.68
CA ILE A 72 7.28 6.45 -9.50
C ILE A 72 6.08 7.38 -9.35
N PHE A 73 4.85 6.87 -9.50
CA PHE A 73 3.64 7.69 -9.32
C PHE A 73 3.45 8.20 -7.88
N ASP A 74 3.86 7.43 -6.87
CA ASP A 74 3.80 7.85 -5.47
C ASP A 74 4.73 9.04 -5.20
N VAL A 75 5.97 8.98 -5.73
CA VAL A 75 6.92 10.10 -5.68
C VAL A 75 6.37 11.32 -6.42
N GLU A 76 5.68 11.13 -7.55
CA GLU A 76 5.05 12.23 -8.29
C GLU A 76 3.91 12.88 -7.50
N ALA A 77 3.12 12.10 -6.75
CA ALA A 77 2.05 12.61 -5.90
C ALA A 77 2.58 13.56 -4.81
N VAL A 78 3.79 13.30 -4.28
CA VAL A 78 4.46 14.21 -3.33
C VAL A 78 4.68 15.61 -3.92
N PHE A 79 4.82 15.76 -5.24
CA PHE A 79 4.89 17.06 -5.90
C PHE A 79 3.52 17.67 -6.20
N LEU A 80 2.53 16.83 -6.51
CA LEU A 80 1.16 17.28 -6.81
C LEU A 80 0.46 17.87 -5.59
N PHE A 81 0.61 17.30 -4.39
CA PHE A 81 -0.13 17.75 -3.21
C PHE A 81 0.23 19.18 -2.75
N PRO A 82 1.51 19.57 -2.58
CA PRO A 82 1.86 20.93 -2.20
C PRO A 82 1.39 21.96 -3.23
N TRP A 83 1.50 21.63 -4.52
CA TRP A 83 1.00 22.49 -5.58
C TRP A 83 -0.51 22.63 -5.53
N ALA A 84 -1.26 21.54 -5.34
CA ALA A 84 -2.73 21.57 -5.30
C ALA A 84 -3.25 22.46 -4.15
N VAL A 85 -2.55 22.49 -3.01
CA VAL A 85 -2.91 23.33 -1.86
C VAL A 85 -2.54 24.81 -2.08
N SER A 86 -1.52 25.10 -2.88
CA SER A 86 -0.96 26.46 -3.04
C SER A 86 -1.21 27.11 -4.41
N VAL A 87 -1.94 26.45 -5.32
CA VAL A 87 -2.09 26.87 -6.73
C VAL A 87 -2.61 28.30 -6.90
N VAL A 88 -3.52 28.74 -6.01
CA VAL A 88 -4.10 30.09 -6.04
C VAL A 88 -3.05 31.18 -5.74
N GLN A 89 -2.05 30.86 -4.89
CA GLN A 89 -1.01 31.79 -4.47
C GLN A 89 0.21 31.74 -5.41
N ALA A 90 0.42 30.59 -6.07
CA ALA A 90 1.57 30.34 -6.94
C ALA A 90 1.46 31.00 -8.33
N GLY A 91 0.25 31.44 -8.72
CA GLY A 91 0.00 32.17 -9.97
C GLY A 91 -0.02 31.29 -11.22
N GLU A 92 -0.25 31.93 -12.37
CA GLU A 92 -0.51 31.24 -13.65
C GLU A 92 0.69 30.39 -14.13
N VAL A 93 1.92 30.82 -13.86
CA VAL A 93 3.13 30.06 -14.23
C VAL A 93 3.17 28.68 -13.56
N ALA A 94 2.79 28.60 -12.29
CA ALA A 94 2.73 27.34 -11.56
C ALA A 94 1.60 26.43 -12.10
N LEU A 95 0.49 27.01 -12.57
CA LEU A 95 -0.58 26.26 -13.21
C LEU A 95 -0.09 25.60 -14.52
N TYR A 96 0.51 26.39 -15.43
CA TYR A 96 1.02 25.86 -16.70
C TYR A 96 2.15 24.86 -16.52
N SER A 97 3.08 25.13 -15.58
CA SER A 97 4.16 24.20 -15.27
C SER A 97 3.61 22.84 -14.79
N MET A 98 2.54 22.84 -13.99
CA MET A 98 1.95 21.60 -13.53
C MET A 98 1.14 20.88 -14.62
N ILE A 99 0.46 21.62 -15.49
CA ILE A 99 -0.18 21.00 -16.67
C ILE A 99 0.86 20.26 -17.50
N VAL A 100 2.00 20.88 -17.78
CA VAL A 100 3.11 20.23 -18.49
C VAL A 100 3.64 19.02 -17.73
N PHE A 101 3.81 19.13 -16.41
CA PHE A 101 4.22 18.01 -15.57
C PHE A 101 3.27 16.82 -15.69
N ILE A 102 1.96 17.03 -15.47
CA ILE A 102 0.93 15.99 -15.60
C ILE A 102 0.90 15.37 -17.00
N LEU A 103 1.09 16.18 -18.06
CA LEU A 103 1.17 15.66 -19.43
C LEU A 103 2.38 14.74 -19.63
N ILE A 104 3.54 15.06 -19.05
CA ILE A 104 4.73 14.21 -19.09
C ILE A 104 4.45 12.88 -18.37
N LEU A 105 3.80 12.92 -17.20
CA LEU A 105 3.42 11.73 -16.44
C LEU A 105 2.43 10.86 -17.22
N GLY A 106 1.40 11.49 -17.77
CA GLY A 106 0.39 10.85 -18.61
C GLY A 106 1.01 10.20 -19.85
N ALA A 107 2.00 10.84 -20.47
CA ALA A 107 2.75 10.27 -21.59
C ALA A 107 3.58 9.06 -21.17
N GLY A 108 4.23 9.10 -20.00
CA GLY A 108 4.94 7.96 -19.42
C GLY A 108 4.02 6.77 -19.16
N LEU A 109 2.85 7.03 -18.58
CA LEU A 109 1.82 6.01 -18.35
C LEU A 109 1.31 5.42 -19.67
N ALA A 110 0.99 6.28 -20.64
CA ALA A 110 0.50 5.86 -21.95
C ALA A 110 1.54 4.99 -22.69
N TYR A 111 2.83 5.32 -22.57
CA TYR A 111 3.90 4.49 -23.11
C TYR A 111 4.00 3.14 -22.40
N ALA A 112 3.96 3.11 -21.07
CA ALA A 112 3.97 1.87 -20.29
C ALA A 112 2.78 0.97 -20.65
N TRP A 113 1.59 1.55 -20.80
CA TRP A 113 0.40 0.86 -21.27
C TRP A 113 0.60 0.30 -22.68
N LYS A 114 1.04 1.12 -23.64
CA LYS A 114 1.27 0.67 -25.02
C LYS A 114 2.28 -0.46 -25.11
N LYS A 115 3.28 -0.51 -24.23
CA LYS A 115 4.26 -1.61 -24.13
C LYS A 115 3.74 -2.86 -23.43
N GLY A 116 2.50 -2.87 -22.95
CA GLY A 116 1.91 -4.00 -22.24
C GLY A 116 2.47 -4.20 -20.83
N ALA A 117 3.16 -3.21 -20.25
CA ALA A 117 3.69 -3.29 -18.88
C ALA A 117 2.58 -3.44 -17.82
N LEU A 118 1.35 -3.06 -18.19
CA LEU A 118 0.14 -3.12 -17.37
C LEU A 118 -0.78 -4.31 -17.72
N GLU A 119 -0.39 -5.17 -18.65
CA GLU A 119 -1.22 -6.32 -19.04
C GLU A 119 -1.08 -7.47 -18.04
N TRP A 120 -2.22 -7.97 -17.58
CA TRP A 120 -2.30 -9.18 -16.77
C TRP A 120 -2.69 -10.36 -17.67
N LYS A 121 -1.69 -11.12 -18.13
CA LYS A 121 -1.84 -12.37 -18.89
C LYS A 121 -1.21 -13.54 -18.14
#